data_AF-A0A7Y6E3M6-F1
#
_entry.id   AF-A0A7Y6E3M6-F1
#
_cell.length_a   1.000
_cell.length_b   1.000
_cell.length_c   1.000
_cell.angle_alpha   90.00
_cell.angle_beta   90.00
_cell.angle_gamma   90.00
#
_symmetry.space_group_name_H-M   'P 1'
#
loop_
_entity.id
_entity.type
_entity.pdbx_description
1 polymer ?
#
loop_
_entity_poly.entity_id
_entity_poly.type
_entity_poly.pdbx_seq_one_letter_code
_entity_poly.pdbx_strand_id
1 'polypeptide(L)'
;GAGGAVLALAATAVGAPALLGTAVVSVAIATGGALIGYTSLDVPAAAALVATVIALAAGTVAPFAFKLAGMRMPALPSSASQLQEGIEPYAGSEVAERTELAGRWVTALFAVTGIIAAGALVVLAEHPNLPEVLTALALSLLLLLHSRGLVHIGQRLTLAVPGIWGLLLLARSWAADSDGDGRLVVFAVLLGAAAALVIAAWTVPGRRMLPYWGRAAEVAHTGIAVALLPLSLWVAGLFGWLRGLFG
;
A
#
# COMPACT_ATOMS: atom_id res chain seq x y z
N GLY A 1 -24.50 -12.07 21.15
CA GLY A 1 -23.41 -11.78 22.12
C GLY A 1 -23.06 -10.31 22.05
N ALA A 2 -22.67 -9.68 23.16
CA ALA A 2 -22.43 -8.24 23.27
C ALA A 2 -21.55 -7.65 22.15
N GLY A 3 -20.57 -8.40 21.64
CA GLY A 3 -19.76 -8.00 20.48
C GLY A 3 -20.57 -7.75 19.20
N GLY A 4 -21.62 -8.54 18.94
CA GLY A 4 -22.50 -8.33 17.78
C GLY A 4 -23.32 -7.04 17.85
N ALA A 5 -23.69 -6.59 19.05
CA ALA A 5 -24.40 -5.33 19.25
C ALA A 5 -23.47 -4.12 19.08
N VAL A 6 -22.22 -4.21 19.54
CA VAL A 6 -21.19 -3.18 19.32
C VAL A 6 -20.81 -3.09 17.84
N LEU A 7 -20.68 -4.22 17.15
CA LEU A 7 -20.43 -4.25 15.70
C LEU A 7 -21.61 -3.69 14.89
N ALA A 8 -22.85 -3.97 15.29
CA ALA A 8 -24.04 -3.39 14.68
C ALA A 8 -24.17 -1.88 14.92
N LEU A 9 -23.82 -1.41 16.12
CA LEU A 9 -23.82 0.02 16.47
C LEU A 9 -22.67 0.78 15.76
N ALA A 10 -21.48 0.19 15.66
CA ALA A 10 -20.36 0.76 14.92
C ALA A 10 -20.60 0.76 13.40
N ALA A 11 -21.23 -0.28 12.85
CA ALA A 11 -21.61 -0.35 11.45
C ALA A 11 -22.67 0.71 11.09
N THR A 12 -23.58 1.04 12.01
CA THR A 12 -24.61 2.08 11.81
C THR A 12 -24.08 3.50 12.05
N ALA A 13 -23.07 3.67 12.91
CA ALA A 13 -22.49 4.99 13.21
C ALA A 13 -21.35 5.42 12.26
N VAL A 14 -20.54 4.49 11.74
CA VAL A 14 -19.31 4.79 10.96
C VAL A 14 -19.35 4.18 9.53
N GLY A 15 -20.20 3.17 9.31
CA GLY A 15 -20.34 2.46 8.04
C GLY A 15 -19.44 1.22 7.93
N ALA A 16 -19.92 0.20 7.21
CA ALA A 16 -19.23 -1.09 7.03
C ALA A 16 -17.76 -1.00 6.55
N PRO A 17 -17.36 -0.06 5.66
CA PRO A 17 -15.96 0.07 5.25
C PRO A 17 -15.00 0.45 6.37
N ALA A 18 -15.43 1.32 7.29
CA ALA A 18 -14.59 1.73 8.41
C ALA A 18 -14.42 0.60 9.43
N LEU A 19 -15.50 -0.15 9.69
CA LEU A 19 -15.45 -1.30 10.59
C LEU A 19 -14.49 -2.38 10.07
N LEU A 20 -14.62 -2.77 8.80
CA LEU A 20 -13.69 -3.71 8.18
C LEU A 20 -12.25 -3.18 8.26
N GLY A 21 -12.05 -1.90 7.99
CA GLY A 21 -10.73 -1.28 8.06
C GLY A 21 -10.10 -1.39 9.44
N THR A 22 -10.84 -1.07 10.50
CA THR A 22 -10.37 -1.25 11.88
C THR A 22 -10.06 -2.71 12.20
N ALA A 23 -10.89 -3.65 11.75
CA ALA A 23 -10.66 -5.08 11.97
C ALA A 23 -9.35 -5.55 11.28
N VAL A 24 -9.10 -5.12 10.04
CA VAL A 24 -7.86 -5.46 9.31
C VAL A 24 -6.64 -4.87 10.01
N VAL A 25 -6.71 -3.62 10.49
CA VAL A 25 -5.61 -3.01 11.27
C VAL A 25 -5.37 -3.79 12.57
N SER A 26 -6.43 -4.14 13.31
CA SER A 26 -6.31 -4.93 14.55
C SER A 26 -5.70 -6.31 14.29
N VAL A 27 -6.11 -6.98 13.21
CA VAL A 27 -5.52 -8.27 12.81
C VAL A 27 -4.04 -8.09 12.46
N ALA A 28 -3.68 -7.07 11.67
CA ALA A 28 -2.28 -6.81 11.31
C ALA A 28 -1.40 -6.56 12.54
N ILE A 29 -1.89 -5.76 13.50
CA ILE A 29 -1.20 -5.52 14.78
C ILE A 29 -1.09 -6.80 15.59
N ALA A 30 -2.16 -7.58 15.71
CA ALA A 30 -2.16 -8.85 16.43
C ALA A 30 -1.20 -9.87 15.78
N THR A 31 -1.15 -9.94 14.46
CA THR A 31 -0.19 -10.78 13.72
C THR A 31 1.24 -10.33 13.96
N GLY A 32 1.52 -9.02 13.92
CA GLY A 32 2.85 -8.48 14.26
C GLY A 32 3.26 -8.83 15.69
N GLY A 33 2.36 -8.64 16.66
CA GLY A 33 2.58 -9.01 18.05
C GLY A 33 2.76 -10.52 18.26
N ALA A 34 2.01 -11.35 17.53
CA ALA A 34 2.15 -12.81 17.58
C ALA A 34 3.47 -13.28 16.96
N LEU A 35 3.92 -12.67 15.86
CA LEU A 35 5.25 -12.94 15.31
C LEU A 35 6.32 -12.63 16.35
N ILE A 36 6.28 -11.46 16.98
CA ILE A 36 7.26 -11.09 18.02
C ILE A 36 7.15 -12.00 19.25
N GLY A 37 5.94 -12.38 19.66
CA GLY A 37 5.71 -13.14 20.90
C GLY A 37 5.97 -14.65 20.79
N TYR A 38 5.78 -15.24 19.60
CA TYR A 38 5.93 -16.68 19.37
C TYR A 38 7.14 -17.06 18.52
N THR A 39 7.82 -16.09 17.92
CA THR A 39 9.04 -16.32 17.15
C THR A 39 10.18 -15.48 17.73
N SER A 40 11.42 -15.81 17.38
CA SER A 40 12.60 -15.02 17.75
C SER A 40 12.84 -13.85 16.79
N LEU A 41 11.77 -13.30 16.19
CA LEU A 41 11.87 -12.18 15.25
C LEU A 41 11.86 -10.86 16.00
N ASP A 42 12.75 -9.96 15.59
CA ASP A 42 12.78 -8.59 16.08
C ASP A 42 11.59 -7.77 15.56
N VAL A 43 11.31 -6.65 16.23
CA VAL A 43 10.20 -5.74 15.87
C VAL A 43 10.26 -5.27 14.41
N PRO A 44 11.42 -4.86 13.84
CA PRO A 44 11.50 -4.46 12.43
C PRO A 44 11.18 -5.59 11.45
N ALA A 45 11.56 -6.83 11.78
CA ALA A 45 11.26 -8.00 10.96
C ALA A 45 9.77 -8.30 10.90
N ALA A 46 9.09 -8.31 12.05
CA ALA A 46 7.65 -8.52 12.10
C ALA A 46 6.89 -7.42 11.36
N ALA A 47 7.28 -6.15 11.56
CA ALA A 47 6.68 -5.00 10.89
C ALA A 47 6.87 -5.07 9.36
N ALA A 48 8.08 -5.39 8.89
CA ALA A 48 8.39 -5.55 7.47
C ALA A 48 7.54 -6.65 6.82
N LEU A 49 7.45 -7.82 7.45
CA LEU A 49 6.68 -8.95 6.90
C LEU A 49 5.20 -8.63 6.79
N VAL A 50 4.59 -8.07 7.85
CA VAL A 50 3.17 -7.69 7.84
C VAL A 50 2.90 -6.62 6.79
N ALA A 51 3.73 -5.58 6.73
CA ALA A 51 3.56 -4.50 5.75
C ALA A 51 3.74 -5.00 4.30
N THR A 52 4.70 -5.89 4.05
CA THR A 52 4.89 -6.52 2.74
C THR A 52 3.65 -7.29 2.30
N VAL A 53 3.10 -8.15 3.16
CA VAL A 53 1.89 -8.93 2.82
C VAL A 53 0.73 -7.99 2.48
N ILE A 54 0.50 -6.95 3.29
CA ILE A 54 -0.58 -5.99 3.08
C ILE A 54 -0.35 -5.14 1.81
N ALA A 55 0.88 -4.72 1.54
CA ALA A 55 1.22 -3.95 0.36
C ALA A 55 1.08 -4.77 -0.94
N LEU A 56 1.42 -6.06 -0.91
CA LEU A 56 1.21 -6.96 -2.06
C LEU A 56 -0.27 -7.29 -2.26
N ALA A 57 -1.04 -7.41 -1.18
CA ALA A 57 -2.49 -7.58 -1.25
C ALA A 57 -3.22 -6.37 -1.87
N ALA A 58 -2.57 -5.20 -1.93
CA ALA A 58 -3.12 -3.97 -2.51
C ALA A 58 -3.57 -4.15 -3.98
N GLY A 59 -2.93 -5.03 -4.74
CA GLY A 59 -3.34 -5.39 -6.11
C GLY A 59 -4.73 -6.05 -6.20
N THR A 60 -5.23 -6.61 -5.09
CA THR A 60 -6.54 -7.26 -5.02
C THR A 60 -7.65 -6.33 -4.50
N VAL A 61 -7.32 -5.09 -4.13
CA VAL A 61 -8.27 -4.14 -3.53
C VAL A 61 -9.45 -3.83 -4.46
N ALA A 62 -9.18 -3.60 -5.75
CA ALA A 62 -10.24 -3.30 -6.72
C ALA A 62 -11.26 -4.45 -6.84
N PRO A 63 -10.88 -5.69 -7.22
CA PRO A 63 -11.84 -6.78 -7.32
C PRO A 63 -12.53 -7.10 -5.98
N PHE A 64 -11.88 -6.90 -4.84
CA PHE A 64 -12.49 -7.10 -3.53
C PHE A 64 -13.53 -6.02 -3.20
N ALA A 65 -13.22 -4.75 -3.46
CA ALA A 65 -14.13 -3.63 -3.28
C ALA A 65 -15.39 -3.74 -4.16
N PHE A 66 -15.23 -4.19 -5.42
CA PHE A 66 -16.35 -4.48 -6.31
C PHE A 66 -17.29 -5.55 -5.73
N LYS A 67 -16.73 -6.66 -5.21
CA LYS A 67 -17.52 -7.72 -4.55
C LYS A 67 -18.22 -7.21 -3.28
N LEU A 68 -17.53 -6.43 -2.45
CA LEU A 68 -18.10 -5.85 -1.23
C LEU A 68 -19.20 -4.81 -1.50
N ALA A 69 -19.18 -4.18 -2.67
CA ALA A 69 -20.25 -3.29 -3.13
C ALA A 69 -21.45 -4.04 -3.73
N GLY A 70 -21.45 -5.38 -3.70
CA GLY A 70 -22.52 -6.20 -4.27
C GLY A 70 -22.53 -6.25 -5.80
N MET A 71 -21.47 -5.77 -6.45
CA MET A 71 -21.33 -5.85 -7.90
C MET A 71 -20.84 -7.24 -8.29
N ARG A 72 -21.55 -7.90 -9.22
CA ARG A 72 -21.13 -9.18 -9.78
C ARG A 72 -20.34 -8.91 -11.05
N MET A 73 -19.14 -9.47 -11.16
CA MET A 73 -18.46 -9.56 -12.46
C MET A 73 -19.27 -10.52 -13.33
N PRO A 74 -19.75 -10.10 -14.51
CA PRO A 74 -20.40 -10.99 -15.45
C PRO A 74 -19.47 -12.15 -15.80
N ALA A 75 -20.00 -13.37 -15.90
CA ALA A 75 -19.23 -14.49 -16.42
C ALA A 75 -18.85 -14.19 -17.89
N LEU A 76 -17.62 -14.51 -18.27
CA LEU A 76 -17.20 -14.40 -19.66
C LEU A 76 -18.08 -15.35 -20.51
N PRO A 77 -18.76 -14.85 -21.55
CA PRO A 77 -19.59 -15.69 -22.40
C PRO A 77 -18.74 -16.80 -23.03
N SER A 78 -19.17 -18.05 -22.90
CA SER A 78 -18.52 -19.20 -23.53
C SER A 78 -19.19 -19.60 -24.84
N SER A 79 -20.33 -19.01 -25.19
CA SER A 79 -21.04 -19.22 -26.45
C SER A 79 -21.70 -17.93 -26.99
N ALA A 80 -21.94 -17.88 -28.30
CA ALA A 80 -22.60 -16.75 -28.94
C ALA A 80 -24.07 -16.56 -28.46
N SER A 81 -24.73 -17.62 -27.98
CA SER A 81 -26.08 -17.55 -27.43
C SER A 81 -26.11 -16.81 -26.08
N GLN A 82 -25.04 -16.91 -25.28
CA GLN A 82 -24.92 -16.21 -23.99
C GLN A 82 -24.70 -14.70 -24.15
N LEU A 83 -24.32 -14.22 -25.34
CA LEU A 83 -24.28 -12.78 -25.63
C LEU A 83 -25.68 -12.14 -25.66
N GLN A 84 -26.72 -12.97 -25.78
CA GLN A 84 -28.12 -12.55 -25.75
C GLN A 84 -28.74 -12.70 -24.36
N GLU A 85 -28.00 -13.14 -23.35
CA GLU A 85 -28.48 -13.23 -21.96
C GLU A 85 -28.13 -11.94 -21.20
N GLY A 86 -29.09 -11.38 -20.45
CA GLY A 86 -28.88 -10.19 -19.62
C GLY A 86 -28.74 -8.88 -20.41
N ILE A 87 -29.47 -8.76 -21.53
CA ILE A 87 -29.50 -7.55 -22.38
C ILE A 87 -30.42 -6.46 -21.78
N GLU A 88 -31.26 -6.83 -20.80
CA GLU A 88 -32.09 -5.90 -20.06
C GLU A 88 -31.21 -4.80 -19.41
N PRO A 89 -31.49 -3.52 -19.70
CA PRO A 89 -30.75 -2.43 -19.09
C PRO A 89 -30.91 -2.46 -17.57
N TYR A 90 -29.79 -2.53 -16.84
CA TYR A 90 -29.80 -2.30 -15.41
C TYR A 90 -30.36 -0.91 -15.09
N ALA A 91 -31.12 -0.79 -14.01
CA ALA A 91 -31.58 0.51 -13.54
C ALA A 91 -30.37 1.40 -13.20
N GLY A 92 -30.17 2.48 -13.96
CA GLY A 92 -28.97 3.32 -13.86
C GLY A 92 -28.72 3.91 -12.47
N SER A 93 -29.78 4.14 -11.68
CA SER A 93 -29.69 4.61 -10.29
C SER A 93 -29.03 3.58 -9.36
N GLU A 94 -29.36 2.29 -9.51
CA GLU A 94 -28.79 1.21 -8.69
C GLU A 94 -27.31 0.98 -9.02
N VAL A 95 -26.94 1.09 -10.30
CA VAL A 95 -25.54 0.97 -10.74
C VAL A 95 -24.71 2.14 -10.23
N ALA A 96 -25.26 3.36 -10.26
CA ALA A 96 -24.59 4.55 -9.72
C ALA A 96 -24.32 4.42 -8.22
N GLU A 97 -25.32 4.01 -7.43
CA GLU A 97 -25.18 3.83 -5.99
C GLU A 97 -24.14 2.75 -5.63
N ARG A 98 -24.16 1.60 -6.33
CA ARG A 98 -23.16 0.54 -6.11
C ARG A 98 -21.75 0.95 -6.54
N THR A 99 -21.63 1.76 -7.57
CA THR A 99 -20.33 2.30 -8.02
C THR A 99 -19.75 3.27 -6.99
N GLU A 100 -20.59 4.14 -6.40
CA GLU A 100 -20.19 5.02 -5.30
C GLU A 100 -19.74 4.20 -4.08
N LEU A 101 -20.51 3.18 -3.71
CA LEU A 101 -20.16 2.27 -2.61
C LEU A 101 -18.83 1.54 -2.87
N ALA A 102 -18.57 1.08 -4.09
CA ALA A 102 -17.29 0.50 -4.48
C ALA A 102 -16.14 1.50 -4.31
N GLY A 103 -16.35 2.77 -4.70
CA GLY A 103 -15.39 3.86 -4.47
C GLY A 103 -15.05 4.07 -2.99
N ARG A 104 -16.05 3.96 -2.10
CA ARG A 104 -15.84 4.04 -0.64
C ARG A 104 -15.03 2.86 -0.11
N TRP A 105 -15.31 1.64 -0.59
CA TRP A 105 -14.54 0.45 -0.24
C TRP A 105 -13.07 0.53 -0.70
N VAL A 106 -12.83 0.96 -1.93
CA VAL A 106 -11.47 1.19 -2.44
C VAL A 106 -10.70 2.18 -1.57
N THR A 107 -11.33 3.31 -1.22
CA THR A 107 -10.71 4.32 -0.35
C THR A 107 -10.38 3.77 1.03
N ALA A 108 -11.31 3.03 1.66
CA ALA A 108 -11.10 2.46 2.98
C ALA A 108 -9.99 1.41 2.99
N LEU A 109 -9.97 0.51 2.00
CA LEU A 109 -8.95 -0.54 1.91
C LEU A 109 -7.56 0.04 1.67
N PHE A 110 -7.41 1.03 0.79
CA PHE A 110 -6.12 1.71 0.60
C PHE A 110 -5.71 2.58 1.80
N ALA A 111 -6.66 3.20 2.51
CA ALA A 111 -6.35 3.89 3.76
C ALA A 111 -5.75 2.94 4.81
N VAL A 112 -6.31 1.73 4.93
CA VAL A 112 -5.80 0.69 5.82
C VAL A 112 -4.40 0.24 5.41
N THR A 113 -4.19 -0.05 4.12
CA THR A 113 -2.84 -0.36 3.59
C THR A 113 -1.85 0.75 3.93
N GLY A 114 -2.24 2.01 3.73
CA GLY A 114 -1.43 3.19 4.04
C GLY A 114 -1.09 3.31 5.52
N ILE A 115 -2.06 3.10 6.42
CA ILE A 115 -1.85 3.16 7.88
C ILE A 115 -0.89 2.07 8.35
N ILE A 116 -1.10 0.83 7.92
CA ILE A 116 -0.24 -0.30 8.31
C ILE A 116 1.19 -0.08 7.80
N ALA A 117 1.32 0.34 6.54
CA ALA A 117 2.63 0.61 5.96
C ALA A 117 3.32 1.81 6.64
N ALA A 118 2.59 2.89 6.96
CA ALA A 118 3.13 4.03 7.70
C ALA A 118 3.67 3.62 9.08
N GLY A 119 2.93 2.77 9.81
CA GLY A 119 3.38 2.23 11.10
C GLY A 119 4.67 1.41 10.96
N ALA A 120 4.74 0.53 9.96
CA ALA A 120 5.95 -0.24 9.68
C ALA A 120 7.14 0.62 9.24
N LEU A 121 6.90 1.68 8.47
CA LEU A 121 7.93 2.61 8.03
C LEU A 121 8.52 3.41 9.20
N VAL A 122 7.73 3.73 10.24
CA VAL A 122 8.25 4.34 11.47
C VAL A 122 9.26 3.40 12.11
N VAL A 123 8.87 2.14 12.36
CA VAL A 123 9.73 1.13 12.98
C VAL A 123 11.00 0.89 12.16
N LEU A 124 10.86 0.71 10.84
CA LEU A 124 11.98 0.43 9.94
C LEU A 124 12.95 1.61 9.79
N ALA A 125 12.57 2.83 10.17
CA ALA A 125 13.42 4.02 9.99
C ALA A 125 13.96 4.57 11.33
N GLU A 126 13.72 3.91 12.46
CA GLU A 126 14.25 4.37 13.75
C GLU A 126 15.79 4.28 13.79
N HIS A 127 16.33 3.07 13.56
CA HIS A 127 17.77 2.79 13.51
C HIS A 127 18.08 1.78 12.39
N PRO A 128 17.92 2.20 11.12
CA PRO A 128 17.83 1.26 10.03
C PRO A 128 19.18 0.65 9.67
N ASN A 129 19.24 -0.67 9.64
CA ASN A 129 20.31 -1.39 8.94
C ASN A 129 20.05 -1.41 7.43
N LEU A 130 21.05 -1.81 6.62
CA LEU A 130 20.92 -1.88 5.16
C LEU A 130 19.65 -2.61 4.67
N PRO A 131 19.25 -3.78 5.21
CA PRO A 131 18.04 -4.48 4.77
C PRO A 131 16.76 -3.67 5.08
N GLU A 132 16.74 -2.99 6.22
CA GLU A 132 15.61 -2.16 6.66
C GLU A 132 15.49 -0.91 5.79
N VAL A 133 16.60 -0.24 5.47
CA VAL A 133 16.65 0.89 4.51
C VAL A 133 16.06 0.47 3.17
N LEU A 134 16.54 -0.64 2.60
CA LEU A 134 16.10 -1.10 1.28
C LEU A 134 14.62 -1.51 1.29
N THR A 135 14.16 -2.13 2.38
CA THR A 135 12.75 -2.54 2.53
C THR A 135 11.84 -1.32 2.69
N ALA A 136 12.21 -0.35 3.52
CA ALA A 136 11.47 0.89 3.71
C ALA A 136 11.43 1.72 2.41
N LEU A 137 12.53 1.78 1.66
CA LEU A 137 12.60 2.45 0.36
C LEU A 137 11.70 1.78 -0.66
N ALA A 138 11.78 0.44 -0.78
CA ALA A 138 10.95 -0.34 -1.69
C ALA A 138 9.46 -0.20 -1.36
N LEU A 139 9.09 -0.30 -0.08
CA LEU A 139 7.73 -0.14 0.39
C LEU A 139 7.21 1.27 0.09
N SER A 140 7.99 2.31 0.41
CA SER A 140 7.62 3.71 0.14
C SER A 140 7.37 3.94 -1.35
N LEU A 141 8.29 3.47 -2.21
CA LEU A 141 8.16 3.63 -3.65
C LEU A 141 7.00 2.81 -4.23
N LEU A 142 6.73 1.63 -3.68
CA LEU A 142 5.59 0.80 -4.07
C LEU A 142 4.24 1.49 -3.79
N LEU A 143 4.10 2.16 -2.65
CA LEU A 143 2.89 2.91 -2.29
C LEU A 143 2.69 4.11 -3.23
N LEU A 144 3.78 4.83 -3.55
CA LEU A 144 3.74 5.93 -4.52
C LEU A 144 3.31 5.43 -5.92
N LEU A 145 3.85 4.29 -6.36
CA LEU A 145 3.50 3.69 -7.65
C LEU A 145 2.05 3.18 -7.68
N HIS A 146 1.54 2.61 -6.59
CA HIS A 146 0.13 2.24 -6.47
C HIS A 146 -0.79 3.47 -6.58
N SER A 147 -0.41 4.61 -6.00
CA SER A 147 -1.20 5.85 -6.08
C SER A 147 -1.39 6.37 -7.52
N ARG A 148 -0.56 5.93 -8.48
CA ARG A 148 -0.66 6.34 -9.89
C ARG A 148 -1.86 5.74 -10.60
N GLY A 149 -2.31 4.55 -10.18
CA GLY A 149 -3.46 3.87 -10.77
C GLY A 149 -4.81 4.40 -10.28
N LEU A 150 -4.82 5.30 -9.29
CA LEU A 150 -6.04 5.79 -8.65
C LEU A 150 -6.48 7.12 -9.27
N VAL A 151 -7.75 7.19 -9.66
CA VAL A 151 -8.31 8.36 -10.34
C VAL A 151 -8.66 9.47 -9.34
N HIS A 152 -9.26 9.12 -8.19
CA HIS A 152 -9.68 10.09 -7.19
C HIS A 152 -8.53 10.57 -6.32
N ILE A 153 -8.39 11.88 -6.14
CA ILE A 153 -7.31 12.48 -5.34
C ILE A 153 -7.30 11.96 -3.89
N GLY A 154 -8.45 11.77 -3.26
CA GLY A 154 -8.55 11.23 -1.91
C GLY A 154 -7.95 9.83 -1.80
N GLN A 155 -8.23 8.95 -2.77
CA GLN A 155 -7.65 7.61 -2.86
C GLN A 155 -6.15 7.65 -3.16
N ARG A 156 -5.70 8.62 -3.97
CA ARG A 156 -4.26 8.81 -4.20
C ARG A 156 -3.55 9.17 -2.92
N LEU A 157 -4.11 10.09 -2.13
CA LEU A 157 -3.52 10.57 -0.88
C LEU A 157 -3.38 9.45 0.16
N THR A 158 -4.30 8.48 0.21
CA THR A 158 -4.22 7.36 1.17
C THR A 158 -2.95 6.51 1.03
N LEU A 159 -2.30 6.51 -0.14
CA LEU A 159 -1.04 5.81 -0.38
C LEU A 159 0.14 6.76 -0.59
N ALA A 160 -0.11 7.91 -1.23
CA ALA A 160 0.93 8.89 -1.49
C ALA A 160 1.50 9.49 -0.20
N VAL A 161 0.65 9.82 0.78
CA VAL A 161 1.09 10.41 2.04
C VAL A 161 1.99 9.43 2.83
N PRO A 162 1.59 8.17 3.09
CA PRO A 162 2.48 7.17 3.70
C PRO A 162 3.78 6.93 2.93
N GLY A 163 3.73 6.91 1.58
CA GLY A 163 4.93 6.72 0.75
C GLY A 163 5.92 7.88 0.88
N ILE A 164 5.44 9.13 0.84
CA ILE A 164 6.28 10.31 1.07
C ILE A 164 6.80 10.32 2.51
N TRP A 165 5.95 9.97 3.47
CA TRP A 165 6.31 9.89 4.88
C TRP A 165 7.48 8.94 5.12
N GLY A 166 7.46 7.73 4.53
CA GLY A 166 8.57 6.78 4.62
C GLY A 166 9.89 7.32 4.05
N LEU A 167 9.84 8.01 2.90
CA LEU A 167 11.05 8.65 2.33
C LEU A 167 11.59 9.76 3.22
N LEU A 168 10.72 10.55 3.86
CA LEU A 168 11.12 11.59 4.80
C LEU A 168 11.73 11.00 6.08
N LEU A 169 11.19 9.89 6.58
CA LEU A 169 11.76 9.17 7.72
C LEU A 169 13.15 8.63 7.42
N LEU A 170 13.37 8.05 6.23
CA LEU A 170 14.70 7.60 5.79
C LEU A 170 15.68 8.76 5.61
N ALA A 171 15.22 9.88 5.06
CA ALA A 171 16.05 11.08 4.96
C ALA A 171 16.41 11.61 6.36
N ARG A 172 15.47 11.56 7.31
CA ARG A 172 15.71 11.94 8.70
C ARG A 172 16.73 11.04 9.37
N SER A 173 16.60 9.72 9.25
CA SER A 173 17.53 8.77 9.85
C SER A 173 18.93 8.98 9.30
N TRP A 174 19.06 9.12 7.98
CA TRP A 174 20.36 9.34 7.35
C TRP A 174 20.99 10.69 7.76
N ALA A 175 20.19 11.75 7.88
CA ALA A 175 20.67 13.03 8.38
C ALA A 175 21.05 13.02 9.87
N ALA A 176 20.42 12.16 10.68
CA ALA A 176 20.75 12.02 12.10
C ALA A 176 22.09 11.30 12.31
N ASP A 177 22.38 10.30 11.47
CA ASP A 177 23.61 9.50 11.53
C ASP A 177 24.80 10.16 10.80
N SER A 178 24.57 11.24 10.06
CA SER A 178 25.59 11.93 9.26
C SER A 178 26.24 13.11 10.00
N ASP A 179 27.54 13.28 9.76
CA ASP A 179 28.27 14.51 10.11
C ASP A 179 27.76 15.72 9.29
N GLY A 180 28.29 16.92 9.58
CA GLY A 180 27.84 18.19 8.97
C GLY A 180 27.72 18.16 7.44
N ASP A 181 28.70 17.58 6.74
CA ASP A 181 28.69 17.48 5.27
C ASP A 181 27.62 16.52 4.73
N GLY A 182 27.38 15.40 5.40
CA GLY A 182 26.33 14.45 4.99
C GLY A 182 24.93 15.04 5.15
N ARG A 183 24.72 15.87 6.18
CA ARG A 183 23.45 16.61 6.37
C ARG A 183 23.18 17.60 5.23
N LEU A 184 24.22 18.25 4.70
CA LEU A 184 24.10 19.14 3.54
C LEU A 184 23.70 18.37 2.28
N VAL A 185 24.24 17.16 2.07
CA VAL A 185 23.87 16.28 0.94
C VAL A 185 22.40 15.89 1.03
N VAL A 186 21.93 15.45 2.20
CA VAL A 186 20.51 15.09 2.38
C VAL A 186 19.61 16.28 2.09
N PHE A 187 19.96 17.46 2.62
CA PHE A 187 19.21 18.68 2.37
C PHE A 187 19.17 19.04 0.87
N ALA A 188 20.30 18.96 0.18
CA ALA A 188 20.38 19.23 -1.26
C ALA A 188 19.53 18.23 -2.08
N VAL A 189 19.53 16.94 -1.71
CA VAL A 189 18.70 15.91 -2.37
C VAL A 189 17.22 16.18 -2.14
N LEU A 190 16.81 16.49 -0.91
CA LEU A 190 15.41 16.82 -0.60
C LEU A 190 14.95 18.09 -1.32
N LEU A 191 15.79 19.12 -1.35
CA LEU A 191 15.49 20.36 -2.07
C LEU A 191 15.38 20.12 -3.57
N GLY A 192 16.28 19.31 -4.15
CA GLY A 192 16.23 18.90 -5.55
C GLY A 192 14.96 18.09 -5.87
N ALA A 193 14.57 17.16 -5.00
CA ALA A 193 13.34 16.39 -5.16
C ALA A 193 12.09 17.30 -5.07
N ALA A 194 12.05 18.23 -4.12
CA ALA A 194 10.97 19.22 -4.01
C ALA A 194 10.87 20.09 -5.26
N ALA A 195 12.00 20.60 -5.77
CA ALA A 195 12.04 21.37 -7.01
C ALA A 195 11.56 20.54 -8.21
N ALA A 196 12.00 19.29 -8.34
CA ALA A 196 11.55 18.38 -9.40
C ALA A 196 10.03 18.10 -9.33
N LEU A 197 9.47 17.93 -8.12
CA LEU A 197 8.04 17.74 -7.92
C LEU A 197 7.24 18.99 -8.29
N VAL A 198 7.73 20.19 -7.93
CA VAL A 198 7.11 21.46 -8.34
C VAL A 198 7.12 21.59 -9.86
N ILE A 199 8.26 21.34 -10.51
CA ILE A 199 8.37 21.39 -11.97
C ILE A 199 7.42 20.36 -12.62
N ALA A 200 7.37 19.13 -12.10
CA ALA A 200 6.47 18.09 -12.60
C ALA A 200 4.99 18.49 -12.44
N ALA A 201 4.61 19.06 -11.30
CA ALA A 201 3.24 19.50 -11.04
C ALA A 201 2.76 20.57 -12.05
N TRP A 202 3.67 21.42 -12.54
CA TRP A 202 3.34 22.46 -13.52
C TRP A 202 3.42 21.98 -14.98
N THR A 203 4.25 20.99 -15.28
CA THR A 203 4.54 20.56 -16.66
C THR A 203 3.76 19.33 -17.13
N VAL A 204 3.32 18.47 -16.21
CA VAL A 204 2.64 17.21 -16.50
C VAL A 204 1.13 17.33 -16.79
N PRO A 205 0.34 18.24 -16.17
CA PRO A 205 -1.10 18.32 -16.41
C PRO A 205 -1.44 18.51 -17.89
N GLY A 206 -2.29 17.62 -18.44
CA GLY A 206 -2.77 17.70 -19.81
C GLY A 206 -1.79 17.24 -20.91
N ARG A 207 -0.54 16.88 -20.56
CA ARG A 207 0.42 16.35 -21.54
C ARG A 207 0.30 14.83 -21.64
N ARG A 208 0.19 14.32 -22.89
CA ARG A 208 0.34 12.90 -23.18
C ARG A 208 1.79 12.51 -22.93
N MET A 209 2.10 11.94 -21.76
CA MET A 209 3.41 11.37 -21.50
C MET A 209 3.71 10.31 -22.57
N LEU A 210 4.95 10.32 -23.08
CA LEU A 210 5.35 9.35 -24.09
C LEU A 210 5.17 7.91 -23.53
N PRO A 211 4.72 6.95 -24.37
CA PRO A 211 4.36 5.61 -23.93
C PRO A 211 5.44 4.87 -23.11
N TYR A 212 6.72 5.21 -23.32
CA TYR A 212 7.83 4.59 -22.62
C TYR A 212 7.85 4.88 -21.11
N TRP A 213 7.43 6.07 -20.68
CA TRP A 213 7.37 6.42 -19.25
C TRP A 213 6.29 5.62 -18.52
N GLY A 214 5.14 5.42 -19.17
CA GLY A 214 4.07 4.59 -18.64
C GLY A 214 4.52 3.15 -18.41
N ARG A 215 5.24 2.58 -19.39
CA ARG A 215 5.79 1.23 -19.33
C ARG A 215 6.94 1.10 -18.35
N ALA A 216 7.84 2.09 -18.26
CA ALA A 216 8.91 2.10 -17.28
C ALA A 216 8.36 2.08 -15.84
N ALA A 217 7.33 2.88 -15.56
CA ALA A 217 6.68 2.89 -14.25
C ALA A 217 5.96 1.58 -13.93
N GLU A 218 5.39 0.90 -14.93
CA GLU A 218 4.78 -0.43 -14.76
C GLU A 218 5.83 -1.51 -14.46
N VAL A 219 6.94 -1.52 -15.20
CA VAL A 219 8.07 -2.44 -14.94
C VAL A 219 8.69 -2.17 -13.57
N ALA A 220 8.87 -0.90 -13.20
CA ALA A 220 9.36 -0.52 -11.88
C ALA A 220 8.39 -0.99 -10.78
N HIS A 221 7.08 -0.81 -10.97
CA HIS A 221 6.08 -1.28 -10.02
C HIS A 221 6.19 -2.79 -9.79
N THR A 222 6.16 -3.59 -10.86
CA THR A 222 6.27 -5.05 -10.74
C THR A 222 7.62 -5.46 -10.15
N GLY A 223 8.73 -4.82 -10.57
CA GLY A 223 10.06 -5.12 -10.05
C GLY A 223 10.18 -4.84 -8.55
N ILE A 224 9.64 -3.72 -8.07
CA ILE A 224 9.65 -3.36 -6.64
C ILE A 224 8.73 -4.27 -5.85
N ALA A 225 7.54 -4.60 -6.37
CA ALA A 225 6.63 -5.53 -5.72
C ALA A 225 7.30 -6.91 -5.55
N VAL A 226 7.97 -7.41 -6.59
CA VAL A 226 8.70 -8.68 -6.53
C VAL A 226 9.90 -8.60 -5.58
N ALA A 227 10.63 -7.48 -5.55
CA ALA A 227 11.78 -7.29 -4.66
C ALA A 227 11.40 -7.11 -3.19
N LEU A 228 10.20 -6.60 -2.89
CA LEU A 228 9.78 -6.33 -1.51
C LEU A 228 9.73 -7.60 -0.66
N LEU A 229 9.33 -8.73 -1.25
CA LEU A 229 9.28 -10.02 -0.56
C LEU A 229 10.66 -10.50 -0.08
N PRO A 230 11.68 -10.69 -0.94
CA PRO A 230 13.01 -11.08 -0.49
C PRO A 230 13.66 -10.03 0.42
N LEU A 231 13.41 -8.73 0.23
CA LEU A 231 13.92 -7.70 1.14
C LEU A 231 13.35 -7.85 2.56
N SER A 232 12.04 -8.07 2.69
CA SER A 232 11.44 -8.32 4.01
C SER A 232 11.92 -9.61 4.68
N LEU A 233 12.19 -10.66 3.89
CA LEU A 233 12.83 -11.88 4.40
C LEU A 233 14.28 -11.65 4.82
N TRP A 234 14.98 -10.69 4.20
CA TRP A 234 16.31 -10.30 4.63
C TRP A 234 16.28 -9.58 5.98
N VAL A 235 15.33 -8.66 6.19
CA VAL A 235 15.10 -8.04 7.50
C VAL A 235 14.78 -9.10 8.55
N ALA A 236 14.02 -10.14 8.19
CA ALA A 236 13.75 -11.29 9.07
C ALA A 236 14.95 -12.22 9.32
N GLY A 237 16.13 -11.92 8.77
CA GLY A 237 17.34 -12.70 9.02
C GLY A 237 17.42 -14.04 8.26
N LEU A 238 16.49 -14.33 7.35
CA LEU A 238 16.41 -15.63 6.65
C LEU A 238 17.73 -15.98 5.94
N PHE A 239 18.35 -15.03 5.25
CA PHE A 239 19.61 -15.28 4.54
C PHE A 239 20.81 -15.48 5.47
N GLY A 240 20.77 -14.93 6.68
CA GLY A 240 21.79 -15.19 7.70
C GLY A 240 21.62 -16.59 8.26
N TRP A 241 20.39 -16.97 8.60
CA TRP A 241 20.04 -18.31 9.07
C TRP A 241 20.41 -19.39 8.04
N LEU A 242 20.06 -19.20 6.76
CA LEU A 242 20.41 -20.14 5.69
C LEU A 242 21.93 -20.31 5.54
N ARG A 243 22.70 -19.22 5.62
CA ARG A 243 24.18 -19.31 5.58
C ARG A 243 24.74 -20.10 6.75
N GLY A 244 24.21 -19.88 7.96
CA GLY A 244 24.62 -20.63 9.15
C GLY A 244 24.35 -22.14 9.10
N LEU A 245 23.44 -22.60 8.24
CA LEU A 245 23.21 -24.03 8.00
C LEU A 245 24.24 -24.66 7.06
N PHE A 246 24.86 -23.86 6.19
CA PHE A 246 25.76 -24.35 5.13
C PHE A 246 27.24 -23.95 5.31
N GLY A 247 27.57 -23.11 6.29
CA GLY A 247 28.94 -22.67 6.61
C GLY A 247 29.18 -21.19 6.34
#